data_AF-A0A4U7JDH5-F1
#
_entry.id   AF-A0A4U7JDH5-F1
#
_cell.length_a   1.000
_cell.length_b   1.000
_cell.length_c   1.000
_cell.angle_alpha   90.00
_cell.angle_beta   90.00
_cell.angle_gamma   90.00
#
_symmetry.space_group_name_H-M   'P 1'
#
loop_
_entity.id
_entity.type
_entity.pdbx_description
1 polymer ?
#
loop_
_entity_poly.entity_id
_entity_poly.type
_entity_poly.pdbx_seq_one_letter_code
_entity_poly.pdbx_strand_id
1 'polypeptide(L)'
;MNIIESLVVSIFSIALVFFVLAFLYFLVKILTKLLSSINAKLIESQGNKTSAPDTDTNESTNSIECSSGELKLINVDERTAALIMAIVSDETKIPLSELIFKSIKAVD
;
A
#
# COMPACT_ATOMS: atom_id res chain seq x y z
N MET A 1 17.06 -53.48 -6.12
CA MET A 1 16.30 -52.38 -5.52
C MET A 1 15.07 -52.96 -4.89
N ASN A 2 14.95 -52.87 -3.58
CA ASN A 2 13.82 -53.45 -2.87
C ASN A 2 12.60 -52.54 -3.08
N ILE A 3 11.41 -53.08 -3.35
CA ILE A 3 10.19 -52.28 -3.61
C ILE A 3 9.89 -51.35 -2.42
N ILE A 4 10.26 -51.79 -1.21
CA ILE A 4 10.15 -51.04 0.04
C ILE A 4 11.02 -49.77 0.02
N GLU A 5 12.24 -49.82 -0.54
CA GLU A 5 13.12 -48.64 -0.64
C GLU A 5 12.51 -47.58 -1.56
N SER A 6 11.98 -47.99 -2.72
CA SER A 6 11.30 -47.08 -3.65
C SER A 6 10.06 -46.44 -3.05
N LEU A 7 9.31 -47.19 -2.22
CA LEU A 7 8.13 -46.68 -1.51
C LEU A 7 8.52 -45.57 -0.51
N VAL A 8 9.59 -45.80 0.27
CA VAL A 8 10.10 -44.81 1.24
C VAL A 8 10.63 -43.56 0.53
N VAL A 9 11.35 -43.72 -0.58
CA VAL A 9 11.85 -42.58 -1.36
C VAL A 9 10.70 -41.75 -1.93
N SER A 10 9.62 -42.40 -2.41
CA SER A 10 8.42 -41.72 -2.91
C SER A 10 7.69 -40.95 -1.80
N ILE A 11 7.54 -41.54 -0.60
CA ILE A 11 6.91 -40.86 0.54
C ILE A 11 7.75 -39.66 1.02
N PHE A 12 9.08 -39.77 0.92
CA PHE A 12 9.98 -38.69 1.27
C PHE A 12 9.91 -37.54 0.27
N SER A 13 9.84 -37.82 -1.03
CA SER A 13 9.76 -36.78 -2.06
C SER A 13 8.42 -36.02 -2.01
N ILE A 14 7.29 -36.69 -1.75
CA ILE A 14 6.01 -35.99 -1.54
C ILE A 14 6.06 -35.12 -0.28
N ALA A 15 6.59 -35.63 0.83
CA ALA A 15 6.74 -34.85 2.05
C ALA A 15 7.65 -33.64 1.85
N LEU A 16 8.75 -33.79 1.10
CA LEU A 16 9.68 -32.71 0.79
C LEU A 16 9.03 -31.62 -0.08
N VAL A 17 8.21 -31.98 -1.06
CA VAL A 17 7.45 -30.99 -1.86
C VAL A 17 6.53 -30.17 -0.96
N PHE A 18 5.77 -30.81 -0.08
CA PHE A 18 4.92 -30.11 0.89
C PHE A 18 5.74 -29.21 1.82
N PHE A 19 6.89 -29.70 2.29
CA PHE A 19 7.78 -28.93 3.15
C PHE A 19 8.31 -27.68 2.43
N VAL A 20 8.76 -27.80 1.19
CA VAL A 20 9.24 -26.67 0.38
C VAL A 20 8.12 -25.65 0.15
N LEU A 21 6.90 -26.11 -0.16
CA LEU A 21 5.74 -25.21 -0.33
C LEU A 21 5.41 -24.46 0.96
N ALA A 22 5.37 -25.16 2.10
CA ALA A 22 5.13 -24.55 3.41
C ALA A 22 6.23 -23.56 3.78
N PHE A 23 7.50 -23.90 3.51
CA PHE A 23 8.64 -23.02 3.75
C PHE A 23 8.57 -21.75 2.91
N LEU A 24 8.24 -21.87 1.62
CA LEU A 24 8.07 -20.73 0.73
C LEU A 24 6.92 -19.82 1.20
N TYR A 25 5.78 -20.40 1.59
CA TYR A 25 4.67 -19.67 2.18
C TYR A 25 5.09 -18.92 3.46
N PHE A 26 5.87 -19.56 4.33
CA PHE A 26 6.37 -18.95 5.55
C PHE A 26 7.32 -17.78 5.25
N LEU A 27 8.22 -17.92 4.28
CA LEU A 27 9.10 -16.84 3.82
C LEU A 27 8.30 -15.66 3.29
N VAL A 28 7.30 -15.89 2.43
CA VAL A 28 6.44 -14.80 1.94
C VAL A 28 5.72 -14.11 3.11
N LYS A 29 5.17 -14.88 4.06
CA LYS A 29 4.50 -14.33 5.25
C LYS A 29 5.44 -13.50 6.12
N ILE A 30 6.70 -13.93 6.31
CA ILE A 30 7.68 -13.17 7.11
C ILE A 30 8.02 -11.85 6.42
N LEU A 31 8.19 -11.85 5.09
CA LEU A 31 8.43 -10.64 4.31
C LEU A 31 7.22 -9.71 4.38
N THR A 32 6.00 -10.21 4.17
CA THR A 32 4.76 -9.41 4.30
C THR A 32 4.64 -8.79 5.70
N LYS A 33 4.94 -9.55 6.76
CA LYS A 33 4.88 -9.04 8.14
C LYS A 33 5.95 -7.98 8.40
N LEU A 34 7.17 -8.17 7.87
CA LEU A 34 8.26 -7.19 8.02
C LEU A 34 7.93 -5.88 7.30
N LEU A 35 7.43 -5.95 6.07
CA LEU A 35 6.95 -4.80 5.31
C LEU A 35 5.77 -4.11 6.00
N SER A 36 4.83 -4.88 6.55
CA SER A 36 3.70 -4.33 7.31
C SER A 36 4.15 -3.66 8.61
N SER A 37 5.14 -4.20 9.32
CA SER A 37 5.67 -3.60 10.54
C SER A 37 6.42 -2.28 10.28
N ILE A 38 7.09 -2.16 9.12
CA ILE A 38 7.74 -0.92 8.69
C ILE A 38 6.69 0.13 8.32
N ASN A 39 5.63 -0.25 7.61
CA ASN A 39 4.52 0.65 7.29
C ASN A 39 3.70 1.03 8.54
N ALA A 40 3.46 0.11 9.46
CA ALA A 40 2.77 0.38 10.72
C ALA A 40 3.52 1.40 11.57
N LYS A 41 4.86 1.34 11.61
CA LYS A 41 5.70 2.34 12.30
C LYS A 41 5.61 3.75 11.68
N LEU A 42 5.19 3.86 10.41
CA LEU A 42 4.91 5.14 9.75
C LEU A 42 3.47 5.62 9.98
N ILE A 43 2.52 4.71 10.20
CA ILE A 43 1.10 5.02 10.48
C ILE A 43 0.87 5.35 11.96
N GLU A 44 1.61 4.74 12.88
CA GLU A 44 1.50 5.03 14.33
C GLU A 44 1.94 6.48 14.69
N SER A 45 2.66 7.16 13.80
CA SER A 45 2.97 8.58 13.94
C SER A 45 1.88 9.53 13.43
N GLN A 46 0.79 9.03 12.82
CA GLN A 46 -0.35 9.84 12.34
C GLN A 46 -1.72 9.35 12.84
N GLY A 47 -1.76 8.43 13.81
CA GLY A 47 -3.00 7.88 14.35
C GLY A 47 -3.46 8.52 15.67
N ASN A 48 -3.58 9.84 15.77
CA ASN A 48 -4.40 10.42 16.86
C ASN A 48 -4.99 11.80 16.49
N LYS A 49 -6.25 11.76 16.02
CA LYS A 49 -7.34 12.76 15.99
C LYS A 49 -8.10 12.57 14.67
N THR A 50 -9.42 12.49 14.57
CA THR A 50 -10.54 12.58 15.52
C THR A 50 -11.78 12.15 14.70
N SER A 51 -12.65 11.36 15.33
CA SER A 51 -14.12 11.25 15.18
C SER A 51 -14.84 11.56 13.86
N ALA A 52 -15.67 10.61 13.43
CA ALA A 52 -16.91 10.79 12.63
C ALA A 52 -18.02 11.52 13.46
N PRO A 53 -19.26 11.83 12.96
CA PRO A 53 -19.89 11.67 11.61
C PRO A 53 -20.70 12.91 11.11
N ASP A 54 -21.30 12.76 9.91
CA ASP A 54 -22.45 13.46 9.29
C ASP A 54 -22.38 14.95 8.87
N THR A 55 -22.67 15.25 7.59
CA THR A 55 -23.92 15.91 7.12
C THR A 55 -23.89 16.09 5.59
N ASP A 56 -24.97 15.65 4.93
CA ASP A 56 -25.38 15.93 3.55
C ASP A 56 -25.28 17.43 3.16
N THR A 57 -24.76 17.74 1.97
CA THR A 57 -25.34 18.75 1.05
C THR A 57 -24.77 18.57 -0.36
N ASN A 58 -25.67 18.16 -1.25
CA ASN A 58 -25.69 18.28 -2.70
C ASN A 58 -24.97 19.54 -3.22
N GLU A 59 -24.03 19.41 -4.16
CA GLU A 59 -24.16 20.00 -5.51
C GLU A 59 -23.03 19.52 -6.43
N SER A 60 -23.46 19.06 -7.60
CA SER A 60 -22.69 18.68 -8.77
C SER A 60 -21.52 19.61 -9.10
N THR A 61 -20.29 19.11 -9.04
CA THR A 61 -19.31 19.33 -10.11
C THR A 61 -18.35 18.16 -10.12
N ASN A 62 -18.49 17.31 -11.14
CA ASN A 62 -17.49 16.39 -11.66
C ASN A 62 -16.65 15.72 -10.57
N SER A 63 -17.13 14.57 -10.07
CA SER A 63 -16.31 13.60 -9.37
C SER A 63 -15.14 13.21 -10.27
N ILE A 64 -14.06 14.00 -10.21
CA ILE A 64 -12.74 13.48 -10.50
C ILE A 64 -12.63 12.35 -9.48
N GLU A 65 -12.79 11.11 -9.95
CA GLU A 65 -12.21 9.94 -9.31
C GLU A 65 -10.70 10.20 -9.26
N CYS A 66 -10.31 11.12 -8.39
CA CYS A 66 -8.94 11.33 -8.01
C CYS A 66 -8.63 10.04 -7.29
N SER A 67 -7.80 9.22 -7.92
CA SER A 67 -7.18 8.06 -7.30
C SER A 67 -6.70 8.51 -5.93
N SER A 68 -7.50 8.21 -4.91
CA SER A 68 -7.32 8.65 -3.52
C SER A 68 -6.23 7.75 -2.93
N GLY A 69 -5.06 7.82 -3.55
CA GLY A 69 -3.83 7.29 -3.02
C GLY A 69 -3.46 8.08 -1.77
N GLU A 70 -2.87 7.39 -0.80
CA GLU A 70 -2.39 7.93 0.47
C GLU A 70 -1.43 9.13 0.23
N LEU A 71 -1.96 10.35 0.17
CA LEU A 71 -1.18 11.58 0.05
C LEU A 71 -0.77 12.06 1.44
N LYS A 72 0.53 12.18 1.67
CA LYS A 72 1.07 12.69 2.93
C LYS A 72 1.34 14.19 2.82
N LEU A 73 0.49 14.99 3.46
CA LEU A 73 0.72 16.42 3.65
C LEU A 73 1.49 16.64 4.95
N ILE A 74 2.64 17.31 4.87
CA ILE A 74 3.51 17.61 6.01
C ILE A 74 3.61 19.13 6.13
N ASN A 75 2.96 19.70 7.16
CA ASN A 75 2.91 21.15 7.43
C ASN A 75 2.34 21.99 6.28
N VAL A 76 1.50 21.41 5.41
CA VAL A 76 0.85 22.09 4.29
C VAL A 76 -0.65 21.86 4.39
N ASP A 77 -1.44 22.91 4.17
CA ASP A 77 -2.89 22.81 4.14
C ASP A 77 -3.39 22.21 2.81
N GLU A 78 -4.60 21.66 2.83
CA GLU A 78 -5.23 21.02 1.68
C GLU A 78 -5.38 21.96 0.47
N ARG A 79 -5.63 23.25 0.70
CA ARG A 79 -5.82 24.22 -0.39
C ARG A 79 -4.51 24.52 -1.09
N THR A 80 -3.45 24.71 -0.31
CA THR A 80 -2.09 24.90 -0.83
C THR A 80 -1.63 23.64 -1.56
N ALA A 81 -1.93 22.44 -1.03
CA ALA A 81 -1.64 21.19 -1.72
C ALA A 81 -2.37 21.08 -3.07
N ALA A 82 -3.67 21.37 -3.12
CA ALA A 82 -4.44 21.37 -4.36
C ALA A 82 -3.89 22.37 -5.39
N LEU A 83 -3.44 23.54 -4.92
CA LEU A 83 -2.81 24.55 -5.77
C LEU A 83 -1.49 24.02 -6.36
N ILE A 84 -0.66 23.38 -5.55
CA ILE A 84 0.58 22.73 -6.01
C ILE A 84 0.26 21.64 -7.04
N MET A 85 -0.77 20.82 -6.81
CA MET A 85 -1.16 19.78 -7.77
C MET A 85 -1.59 20.35 -9.12
N ALA A 86 -2.36 21.43 -9.11
CA ALA A 86 -2.81 22.11 -10.32
C ALA A 86 -1.63 22.68 -11.11
N ILE A 87 -0.68 23.34 -10.43
CA ILE A 87 0.51 23.91 -11.06
C ILE A 87 1.37 22.80 -11.68
N VAL A 88 1.65 21.74 -10.94
CA VAL A 88 2.51 20.65 -11.44
C VAL A 88 1.84 19.90 -12.60
N SER A 89 0.51 19.71 -12.57
CA SER A 89 -0.23 19.13 -13.70
C SER A 89 -0.16 20.01 -14.94
N ASP A 90 -0.26 21.34 -14.80
CA ASP A 90 -0.17 22.25 -15.95
C ASP A 90 1.25 22.32 -16.53
N GLU A 91 2.29 22.33 -15.69
CA GLU A 91 3.69 22.37 -16.13
C GLU A 91 4.10 21.05 -16.80
N THR A 92 3.64 19.91 -16.27
CA THR A 92 3.95 18.59 -16.84
C THR A 92 3.06 18.21 -18.02
N LYS A 93 1.94 18.92 -18.22
CA LYS A 93 0.88 18.59 -19.19
C LYS A 93 0.30 17.18 -19.00
N ILE A 94 0.46 16.58 -17.81
CA ILE A 94 -0.12 15.29 -17.43
C ILE A 94 -1.41 15.58 -16.65
N PRO A 95 -2.56 14.96 -17.01
CA PRO A 95 -3.80 15.18 -16.29
C PRO A 95 -3.71 14.65 -14.84
N LEU A 96 -4.43 15.30 -13.92
CA LEU A 96 -4.49 14.91 -12.50
C LEU A 96 -4.89 13.45 -12.26
N SER A 97 -5.61 12.82 -13.20
CA SER A 97 -6.00 11.41 -13.13
C SER A 97 -4.82 10.44 -13.21
N GLU A 98 -3.71 10.84 -13.84
CA GLU A 98 -2.51 10.02 -14.04
C GLU A 98 -1.34 10.44 -13.14
N LEU A 99 -1.45 11.62 -12.51
CA LEU A 99 -0.40 12.22 -11.70
C LEU A 99 -0.51 11.79 -10.24
N ILE A 100 0.48 11.06 -9.73
CA ILE A 100 0.50 10.55 -8.34
C ILE A 100 1.45 11.37 -7.48
N PHE A 101 0.90 12.09 -6.50
CA PHE A 101 1.66 12.80 -5.47
C PHE A 101 1.88 11.90 -4.25
N LYS A 102 3.14 11.56 -3.93
CA LYS A 102 3.47 10.73 -2.75
C LYS A 102 3.53 11.54 -1.45
N SER A 103 4.08 12.75 -1.49
CA SER A 103 4.17 13.63 -0.32
C SER A 103 4.38 15.07 -0.72
N ILE A 104 3.74 16.01 -0.02
CA ILE A 104 3.97 17.45 -0.15
C ILE A 104 4.44 17.95 1.22
N LYS A 105 5.64 18.54 1.26
CA LYS A 105 6.26 19.03 2.49
C LYS A 105 6.66 20.49 2.32
N ALA A 106 6.25 21.34 3.26
CA ALA A 106 6.80 22.68 3.39
C ALA A 106 8.28 22.57 3.82
N VAL A 107 9.16 23.22 3.07
CA VAL A 107 10.55 23.42 3.48
C VAL A 107 10.58 24.80 4.13
N ASP A 108 10.78 24.84 5.45
CA ASP A 108 11.10 26.09 6.17
C ASP A 108 12.44 26.66 5.70
#